data_AF-A0A1S1MZJ6-F1
#
_entry.id   AF-A0A1S1MZJ6-F1
#
_cell.length_a   1.000
_cell.length_b   1.000
_cell.length_c   1.000
_cell.angle_alpha   90.00
_cell.angle_beta   90.00
_cell.angle_gamma   90.00
#
_symmetry.space_group_name_H-M   'P 1'
#
loop_
_entity.id
_entity.type
_entity.pdbx_description
1 polymer ?
#
loop_
_entity_poly.entity_id
_entity_poly.type
_entity_poly.pdbx_seq_one_letter_code
_entity_poly.pdbx_strand_id
1 'polypeptide(L)'
;MDIQYVKKQQYWLVALVAAFVAATLTWEHFNGGVISHNLLNNSNYPSISNYWGLLILPTLAWFAAHTVIKRIKLQHNENMSLNTAIPKHVKMGFLIMFCVTVLQSIAWALGRPDLTMYLGLAVLITGLFIPIYRAECILANVLASSVVFGAVIPLIGMLVMASISALSNLVIKPMIVNGLTRLKSVKVTP
;
A
#
# COMPACT_ATOMS: atom_id res chain seq x y z
N MET A 1 1.26 -14.72 21.35
CA MET A 1 1.32 -13.27 21.19
C MET A 1 0.29 -12.69 22.10
N ASP A 2 0.72 -12.31 23.29
CA ASP A 2 -0.07 -11.41 24.13
C ASP A 2 -0.55 -10.23 23.27
N ILE A 3 -1.80 -9.79 23.45
CA ILE A 3 -2.34 -8.58 22.83
C ILE A 3 -1.35 -7.42 22.99
N GLN A 4 -0.63 -7.39 24.11
CA GLN A 4 0.45 -6.44 24.37
C GLN A 4 1.61 -6.55 23.38
N TYR A 5 2.04 -7.76 23.00
CA TYR A 5 3.12 -7.95 22.02
C TYR A 5 2.69 -7.52 20.61
N VAL A 6 1.44 -7.77 20.21
CA VAL A 6 0.89 -7.29 18.91
C VAL A 6 0.85 -5.78 18.84
N LYS A 7 0.32 -5.15 19.89
CA LYS A 7 0.31 -3.70 19.99
C LYS A 7 1.73 -3.14 20.00
N LYS A 8 2.66 -3.76 20.72
CA LYS A 8 4.08 -3.37 20.73
C LYS A 8 4.67 -3.37 19.32
N GLN A 9 4.49 -4.42 18.53
CA GLN A 9 4.99 -4.49 17.14
C GLN A 9 4.35 -3.42 16.23
N GLN A 10 3.05 -3.18 16.39
CA GLN A 10 2.37 -2.10 15.69
C GLN A 10 2.95 -0.72 16.04
N TYR A 11 3.16 -0.42 17.33
CA TYR A 11 3.75 0.84 17.75
C TYR A 11 5.19 1.00 17.27
N TRP A 12 5.99 -0.08 17.26
CA TRP A 12 7.34 -0.06 16.69
C TRP A 12 7.34 0.28 15.20
N LEU A 13 6.42 -0.30 14.42
CA LEU A 13 6.28 0.05 13.01
C LEU A 13 5.94 1.53 12.82
N VAL A 14 4.96 2.03 13.58
CA VAL A 14 4.53 3.44 13.52
C VAL A 14 5.67 4.36 13.91
N ALA A 15 6.39 4.05 14.98
CA ALA A 15 7.53 4.83 15.46
C ALA A 15 8.67 4.84 14.42
N LEU A 16 8.97 3.69 13.80
CA LEU A 16 9.98 3.60 12.75
C LEU A 16 9.60 4.45 11.54
N VAL A 17 8.36 4.35 11.08
CA VAL A 17 7.87 5.14 9.93
C VAL A 17 7.84 6.63 10.26
N ALA A 18 7.43 7.01 11.47
CA ALA A 18 7.47 8.40 11.91
C ALA A 18 8.90 8.94 11.99
N ALA A 19 9.83 8.17 12.56
CA ALA A 19 11.24 8.54 12.63
C ALA A 19 11.87 8.68 11.24
N PHE A 20 11.54 7.77 10.31
CA PHE A 20 11.97 7.86 8.92
C PHE A 20 11.53 9.18 8.27
N VAL A 21 10.25 9.54 8.37
CA VAL A 21 9.73 10.79 7.79
C VAL A 21 10.28 12.02 8.48
N ALA A 22 10.41 11.99 9.81
CA ALA A 22 11.02 13.08 10.55
C ALA A 22 12.46 13.30 10.09
N ALA A 23 13.24 12.23 9.90
CA ALA A 23 14.61 12.31 9.40
C ALA A 23 14.66 12.89 7.98
N THR A 24 13.79 12.45 7.06
CA THR A 24 13.76 12.97 5.68
C THR A 24 13.38 14.46 5.66
N LEU A 25 12.38 14.87 6.42
CA LEU A 25 11.97 16.28 6.47
C LEU A 25 12.98 17.17 7.19
N THR A 26 13.65 16.64 8.21
CA THR A 26 14.75 17.35 8.87
C THR A 26 15.88 17.59 7.89
N TRP A 27 16.22 16.57 7.08
CA TRP A 27 17.19 16.71 6.00
C TRP A 27 16.76 17.77 4.98
N GLU A 28 15.52 17.72 4.48
CA GLU A 28 14.99 18.74 3.55
C GLU A 28 15.07 20.15 4.16
N HIS A 29 14.62 20.31 5.41
CA HIS A 29 14.63 21.58 6.10
C HIS A 29 16.02 22.23 6.16
N PHE A 30 17.06 21.43 6.43
CA PHE A 30 18.45 21.91 6.47
C PHE A 30 19.11 22.04 5.08
N ASN A 31 18.55 21.44 4.03
CA ASN A 31 19.12 21.42 2.67
C ASN A 31 18.30 22.24 1.65
N GLY A 32 17.68 23.33 2.10
CA GLY A 32 16.97 24.26 1.21
C GLY A 32 15.47 24.38 1.48
N GLY A 33 14.97 23.76 2.55
CA GLY A 33 13.56 23.83 2.96
C GLY A 33 12.76 22.61 2.52
N VAL A 34 11.59 22.43 3.14
CA VAL A 34 10.70 21.30 2.85
C VAL A 34 10.06 21.45 1.48
N ILE A 35 10.21 20.41 0.66
CA ILE A 35 9.81 20.42 -0.75
C ILE A 35 8.28 20.42 -0.85
N SER A 36 7.76 21.11 -1.87
CA SER A 36 6.34 21.02 -2.24
C SER A 36 6.23 20.61 -3.70
N HIS A 37 5.43 19.60 -3.97
CA HIS A 37 5.21 19.05 -5.31
C HIS A 37 3.90 19.56 -5.88
N ASN A 38 3.93 20.08 -7.10
CA ASN A 38 2.70 20.44 -7.80
C ASN A 38 2.00 19.17 -8.29
N LEU A 39 0.68 19.13 -8.13
CA LEU A 39 -0.12 18.00 -8.58
C LEU A 39 0.10 17.73 -10.08
N LEU A 40 0.20 16.46 -10.47
CA LEU A 40 0.46 16.02 -11.85
C LEU A 40 1.70 16.67 -12.52
N ASN A 41 2.67 17.11 -11.72
CA ASN A 41 3.86 17.82 -12.19
C ASN A 41 3.54 19.07 -13.04
N ASN A 42 2.43 19.75 -12.74
CA ASN A 42 1.97 20.94 -13.46
C ASN A 42 1.91 22.15 -12.53
N SER A 43 2.67 23.21 -12.83
CA SER A 43 2.77 24.42 -12.00
C SER A 43 1.47 25.20 -11.85
N ASN A 44 0.47 24.96 -12.70
CA ASN A 44 -0.85 25.60 -12.60
C ASN A 44 -1.77 24.91 -11.58
N TYR A 45 -1.36 23.75 -11.02
CA TYR A 45 -2.13 23.03 -10.01
C TYR A 45 -1.58 23.26 -8.60
N PRO A 46 -2.41 23.05 -7.55
CA PRO A 46 -1.98 23.25 -6.17
C PRO A 46 -0.69 22.50 -5.83
N SER A 47 0.21 23.20 -5.14
CA SER A 47 1.42 22.61 -4.56
C SER A 47 1.09 21.92 -3.25
N ILE A 48 1.65 20.74 -3.04
CA ILE A 48 1.43 19.92 -1.87
C ILE A 48 2.77 19.70 -1.17
N SER A 49 2.87 20.18 0.06
CA SER A 49 4.09 20.09 0.87
C SER A 49 4.35 18.69 1.42
N ASN A 50 5.62 18.30 1.49
CA ASN A 50 6.06 17.04 2.12
C ASN A 50 5.78 16.96 3.62
N TYR A 51 5.47 18.08 4.30
CA TYR A 51 5.05 18.07 5.70
C TYR A 51 3.85 17.16 5.98
N TRP A 52 2.96 16.97 5.00
CA TRP A 52 1.85 16.02 5.11
C TRP A 52 2.30 14.59 5.38
N GLY A 53 3.54 14.24 5.02
CA GLY A 53 4.15 12.95 5.33
C GLY A 53 4.16 12.61 6.82
N LEU A 54 4.34 13.60 7.71
CA LEU A 54 4.36 13.37 9.17
C LEU A 54 3.04 12.84 9.71
N LEU A 55 1.94 13.20 9.05
CA LEU A 55 0.62 12.71 9.40
C LEU A 55 0.31 11.43 8.62
N ILE A 56 0.52 11.44 7.30
CA ILE A 56 0.05 10.38 6.41
C ILE A 56 0.76 9.06 6.65
N LEU A 57 2.09 9.06 6.72
CA LEU A 57 2.84 7.81 6.77
C LEU A 57 2.67 7.07 8.11
N PRO A 58 2.73 7.72 9.28
CA PRO A 58 2.46 7.05 10.55
C PRO A 58 1.01 6.55 10.68
N THR A 59 0.03 7.32 10.20
CA THR A 59 -1.38 6.90 10.21
C THR A 59 -1.63 5.72 9.27
N LEU A 60 -1.03 5.72 8.08
CA LEU A 60 -1.09 4.62 7.13
C LEU A 60 -0.40 3.36 7.68
N ALA A 61 0.74 3.52 8.36
CA ALA A 61 1.45 2.42 9.02
C ALA A 61 0.59 1.79 10.13
N TRP A 62 -0.04 2.63 10.96
CA TRP A 62 -0.96 2.17 12.00
C TRP A 62 -2.16 1.44 11.40
N PHE A 63 -2.78 2.00 10.36
CA PHE A 63 -3.94 1.42 9.68
C PHE A 63 -3.60 0.08 9.02
N ALA A 64 -2.47 0.00 8.30
CA ALA A 64 -2.01 -1.22 7.66
C ALA A 64 -1.73 -2.32 8.69
N ALA A 65 -1.04 -2.02 9.78
CA ALA A 65 -0.82 -2.97 10.85
C ALA A 65 -2.15 -3.44 11.47
N HIS A 66 -3.05 -2.51 11.79
CA HIS A 66 -4.33 -2.82 12.39
C HIS A 66 -5.19 -3.74 11.50
N THR A 67 -5.28 -3.46 10.20
CA THR A 67 -6.05 -4.28 9.25
C THR A 67 -5.44 -5.67 9.08
N VAL A 68 -4.11 -5.80 9.02
CA VAL A 68 -3.41 -7.09 8.98
C VAL A 68 -3.73 -7.91 10.23
N ILE A 69 -3.60 -7.32 11.43
CA ILE A 69 -3.89 -7.97 12.70
C ILE A 69 -5.35 -8.44 12.74
N LYS A 70 -6.30 -7.58 12.35
CA LYS A 70 -7.72 -7.93 12.29
C LYS A 70 -7.97 -9.12 11.36
N ARG A 71 -7.37 -9.15 10.18
CA ARG A 71 -7.51 -10.28 9.23
C ARG A 71 -6.96 -11.58 9.79
N ILE A 72 -5.79 -11.54 10.44
CA ILE A 72 -5.19 -12.74 11.05
C ILE A 72 -6.11 -13.30 12.14
N LYS A 73 -6.68 -12.43 12.99
CA LYS A 73 -7.63 -12.83 14.04
C LYS A 73 -8.91 -13.46 13.49
N LEU A 74 -9.43 -12.97 12.36
CA LEU A 74 -10.64 -13.53 11.74
C LEU A 74 -10.39 -14.89 11.07
N GLN A 75 -9.16 -15.15 10.62
CA GLN A 75 -8.80 -16.41 9.95
C GLN A 75 -8.43 -17.54 10.91
N HIS A 76 -8.07 -17.22 12.15
CA HIS A 76 -7.76 -18.19 13.19
C HIS A 76 -8.84 -18.07 14.27
N ASN A 77 -9.74 -19.06 14.35
CA ASN A 77 -10.74 -19.17 15.42
C ASN A 77 -10.12 -18.84 16.80
N GLU A 78 -10.91 -18.21 17.67
CA GLU A 78 -10.50 -17.50 18.90
C GLU A 78 -9.65 -18.30 19.92
N ASN A 79 -9.45 -19.61 19.71
CA ASN A 79 -8.97 -20.57 20.70
C ASN A 79 -7.53 -21.12 20.46
N MET A 80 -6.70 -20.53 19.59
CA MET A 80 -5.33 -21.03 19.40
C MET A 80 -4.24 -20.03 19.79
N SER A 81 -3.26 -20.56 20.53
CA SER A 81 -2.03 -19.89 20.98
C SER A 81 -1.43 -19.03 19.88
N LEU A 82 -1.37 -17.74 20.16
CA LEU A 82 -0.92 -16.68 19.27
C LEU A 82 0.60 -16.75 18.97
N ASN A 83 1.27 -17.89 18.79
CA ASN A 83 2.71 -17.89 18.42
C ASN A 83 2.93 -17.66 16.91
N THR A 84 1.92 -17.18 16.20
CA THR A 84 1.90 -17.13 14.74
C THR A 84 2.65 -15.91 14.22
N ALA A 85 3.80 -16.14 13.58
CA ALA A 85 4.53 -15.14 12.83
C ALA A 85 3.64 -14.46 11.77
N ILE A 86 3.96 -13.20 11.41
CA ILE A 86 3.27 -12.49 10.31
C ILE A 86 3.22 -13.41 9.07
N PRO A 87 2.03 -13.66 8.49
CA PRO A 87 1.89 -14.61 7.37
C PRO A 87 2.83 -14.26 6.21
N LYS A 88 3.42 -15.29 5.59
CA LYS A 88 4.37 -15.12 4.47
C LYS A 88 3.78 -14.24 3.35
N HIS A 89 2.51 -14.40 3.03
CA HIS A 89 1.85 -13.64 1.96
C HIS A 89 1.77 -12.13 2.26
N VAL A 90 1.63 -11.71 3.52
CA VAL A 90 1.62 -10.28 3.91
C VAL A 90 3.02 -9.70 3.71
N LYS A 91 4.05 -10.42 4.18
CA LYS A 91 5.46 -10.01 4.00
C LYS A 91 5.84 -9.92 2.52
N MET A 92 5.46 -10.91 1.72
CA MET A 92 5.73 -10.93 0.28
C MET A 92 4.98 -9.81 -0.44
N GLY A 93 3.72 -9.57 -0.11
CA GLY A 93 2.94 -8.47 -0.70
C GLY A 93 3.58 -7.11 -0.43
N PHE A 94 3.95 -6.85 0.83
CA PHE A 94 4.69 -5.64 1.21
C PHE A 94 6.03 -5.54 0.46
N LEU A 95 6.85 -6.59 0.50
CA LEU A 95 8.20 -6.58 -0.08
C LEU A 95 8.19 -6.38 -1.60
N ILE A 96 7.34 -7.11 -2.32
CA ILE A 96 7.24 -6.99 -3.78
C ILE A 96 6.80 -5.58 -4.15
N MET A 97 5.75 -5.07 -3.49
CA MET A 97 5.24 -3.74 -3.77
C MET A 97 6.25 -2.65 -3.43
N PHE A 98 6.98 -2.81 -2.32
CA PHE A 98 8.06 -1.92 -1.93
C PHE A 98 9.16 -1.89 -2.99
N CYS A 99 9.67 -3.07 -3.40
CA CYS A 99 10.71 -3.16 -4.42
C CYS A 99 10.26 -2.53 -5.75
N VAL A 100 9.09 -2.90 -6.27
CA VAL A 100 8.57 -2.32 -7.53
C VAL A 100 8.46 -0.79 -7.44
N THR A 101 8.03 -0.27 -6.29
CA THR A 101 7.89 1.17 -6.10
C THR A 101 9.24 1.89 -5.93
N VAL A 102 10.23 1.24 -5.30
CA VAL A 102 11.61 1.74 -5.28
C VAL A 102 12.18 1.81 -6.69
N LEU A 103 12.00 0.76 -7.50
CA LEU A 103 12.39 0.77 -8.91
C LEU A 103 11.72 1.91 -9.69
N GLN A 104 10.42 2.13 -9.43
CA GLN A 104 9.68 3.24 -10.04
C GLN A 104 10.26 4.61 -9.62
N SER A 105 10.60 4.77 -8.35
CA SER A 105 11.18 6.02 -7.80
C SER A 105 12.58 6.28 -8.36
N ILE A 106 13.40 5.24 -8.51
CA ILE A 106 14.72 5.31 -9.15
C ILE A 106 14.57 5.69 -10.63
N ALA A 107 13.65 5.07 -11.35
CA ALA A 107 13.41 5.37 -12.77
C ALA A 107 13.06 6.85 -12.98
N TRP A 108 12.20 7.41 -12.11
CA TRP A 108 11.88 8.83 -12.15
C TRP A 108 13.10 9.71 -11.84
N ALA A 109 13.85 9.39 -10.79
CA ALA A 109 15.04 10.14 -10.40
C ALA A 109 16.13 10.14 -11.49
N LEU A 110 16.19 9.08 -12.31
CA LEU A 110 17.07 8.98 -13.48
C LEU A 110 16.54 9.69 -14.74
N GLY A 111 15.44 10.44 -14.64
CA GLY A 111 14.84 11.14 -15.77
C GLY A 111 14.15 10.21 -16.78
N ARG A 112 13.65 9.04 -16.33
CA ARG A 112 12.90 8.08 -17.15
C ARG A 112 11.42 8.04 -16.72
N PRO A 113 10.62 9.10 -17.00
CA PRO A 113 9.21 9.13 -16.65
C PRO A 113 8.40 8.03 -17.37
N ASP A 114 8.81 7.61 -18.58
CA ASP A 114 8.15 6.54 -19.32
C ASP A 114 8.20 5.21 -18.57
N LEU A 115 9.37 4.85 -18.02
CA LEU A 115 9.54 3.65 -17.21
C LEU A 115 8.73 3.72 -15.91
N THR A 116 8.65 4.90 -15.32
CA THR A 116 7.82 5.15 -14.14
C THR A 116 6.34 4.86 -14.45
N MET A 117 5.87 5.34 -15.61
CA MET A 117 4.51 5.09 -16.09
C MET A 117 4.27 3.60 -16.39
N TYR A 118 5.19 2.93 -17.08
CA TYR A 118 5.05 1.51 -17.40
C TYR A 118 5.02 0.63 -16.15
N LEU A 119 5.83 0.93 -15.13
CA LEU A 119 5.78 0.24 -13.84
C LEU A 119 4.46 0.48 -13.11
N GLY A 120 3.95 1.72 -13.12
CA GLY A 120 2.63 2.05 -12.56
C GLY A 120 1.49 1.32 -13.28
N LEU A 121 1.52 1.23 -14.61
CA LEU A 121 0.57 0.46 -15.40
C LEU A 121 0.67 -1.05 -15.12
N ALA A 122 1.88 -1.58 -14.96
CA ALA A 122 2.09 -2.98 -14.60
C ALA A 122 1.50 -3.31 -13.23
N VAL A 123 1.65 -2.42 -12.24
CA VAL A 123 0.97 -2.52 -10.94
C VAL A 123 -0.54 -2.54 -11.12
N LEU A 124 -1.10 -1.61 -11.90
CA LEU A 124 -2.54 -1.52 -12.16
C LEU A 124 -3.09 -2.82 -12.78
N ILE A 125 -2.45 -3.32 -13.83
CA ILE A 125 -2.83 -4.58 -14.51
C ILE A 125 -2.73 -5.75 -13.55
N THR A 126 -1.65 -5.83 -12.77
CA THR A 126 -1.47 -6.86 -11.75
C THR A 126 -2.59 -6.79 -10.70
N GLY A 127 -3.03 -5.58 -10.35
CA GLY A 127 -4.14 -5.32 -9.43
C GLY A 127 -5.48 -5.91 -9.87
N LEU A 128 -5.70 -6.11 -11.17
CA LEU A 128 -6.90 -6.80 -11.66
C LEU A 128 -6.93 -8.27 -11.22
N PHE A 129 -5.76 -8.89 -11.06
CA PHE A 129 -5.62 -10.31 -10.74
C PHE A 129 -5.18 -10.59 -9.31
N ILE A 130 -4.51 -9.65 -8.65
CA ILE A 130 -3.94 -9.80 -7.32
C ILE A 130 -4.51 -8.70 -6.41
N PRO A 131 -4.79 -8.98 -5.12
CA PRO A 131 -5.38 -8.00 -4.20
C PRO A 131 -4.36 -6.93 -3.75
N ILE A 132 -3.95 -6.03 -4.64
CA ILE A 132 -3.06 -4.90 -4.32
C ILE A 132 -3.75 -3.84 -3.45
N TYR A 133 -5.09 -3.89 -3.34
CA TYR A 133 -5.87 -3.04 -2.44
C TYR A 133 -5.61 -3.30 -0.94
N ARG A 134 -4.84 -4.34 -0.62
CA ARG A 134 -4.47 -4.65 0.76
C ARG A 134 -3.59 -3.54 1.34
N ALA A 135 -3.88 -3.15 2.57
CA ALA A 135 -3.24 -2.00 3.21
C ALA A 135 -1.71 -2.13 3.33
N GLU A 136 -1.15 -3.33 3.46
CA GLU A 136 0.31 -3.54 3.44
C GLU A 136 0.94 -3.16 2.09
N CYS A 137 0.25 -3.37 0.97
CA CYS A 137 0.73 -2.97 -0.36
C CYS A 137 0.63 -1.45 -0.53
N ILE A 138 -0.45 -0.84 -0.03
CA ILE A 138 -0.64 0.61 -0.06
C ILE A 138 0.47 1.29 0.77
N LEU A 139 0.72 0.82 1.99
CA LEU A 139 1.81 1.32 2.83
C LEU A 139 3.16 1.16 2.14
N ALA A 140 3.45 -0.01 1.58
CA ALA A 140 4.71 -0.27 0.90
C ALA A 140 4.97 0.71 -0.25
N ASN A 141 3.95 0.99 -1.07
CA ASN A 141 4.06 1.95 -2.16
C ASN A 141 4.34 3.36 -1.62
N VAL A 142 3.45 3.87 -0.77
CA VAL A 142 3.53 5.27 -0.31
C VAL A 142 4.84 5.51 0.46
N LEU A 143 5.29 4.54 1.27
CA LEU A 143 6.55 4.63 2.00
C LEU A 143 7.77 4.61 1.07
N ALA A 144 7.79 3.74 0.06
CA ALA A 144 8.93 3.62 -0.86
C ALA A 144 9.10 4.86 -1.75
N SER A 145 7.99 5.49 -2.13
CA SER A 145 7.96 6.61 -3.07
C SER A 145 8.00 7.99 -2.38
N SER A 146 7.83 8.06 -1.06
CA SER A 146 7.65 9.33 -0.35
C SER A 146 8.85 10.26 -0.40
N VAL A 147 10.07 9.73 -0.58
CA VAL A 147 11.29 10.55 -0.68
C VAL A 147 11.37 11.29 -2.02
N VAL A 148 10.80 10.71 -3.08
CA VAL A 148 10.87 11.28 -4.44
C VAL A 148 9.66 12.14 -4.78
N PHE A 149 8.48 11.74 -4.29
CA PHE A 149 7.20 12.34 -4.70
C PHE A 149 6.39 12.94 -3.54
N GLY A 150 6.91 12.89 -2.31
CA GLY A 150 6.12 13.14 -1.11
C GLY A 150 5.11 12.03 -0.82
N ALA A 151 4.42 12.10 0.30
CA ALA A 151 3.46 11.06 0.70
C ALA A 151 2.10 11.17 -0.01
N VAL A 152 1.67 12.38 -0.37
CA VAL A 152 0.29 12.63 -0.83
C VAL A 152 0.06 12.13 -2.26
N ILE A 153 0.96 12.44 -3.19
CA ILE A 153 0.80 12.09 -4.60
C ILE A 153 0.76 10.55 -4.79
N PRO A 154 1.71 9.77 -4.24
CA PRO A 154 1.65 8.32 -4.33
C PRO A 154 0.43 7.73 -3.61
N LEU A 155 -0.01 8.32 -2.50
CA LEU A 155 -1.22 7.85 -1.81
C LEU A 155 -2.45 7.99 -2.71
N ILE A 156 -2.65 9.14 -3.35
CA ILE A 156 -3.77 9.34 -4.28
C ILE A 156 -3.71 8.33 -5.42
N GLY A 157 -2.56 8.21 -6.09
CA GLY A 157 -2.39 7.26 -7.19
C GLY A 157 -2.65 5.81 -6.76
N MET A 158 -2.13 5.41 -5.61
CA MET A 158 -2.30 4.06 -5.08
C MET A 158 -3.73 3.79 -4.62
N LEU A 159 -4.47 4.78 -4.10
CA LEU A 159 -5.88 4.62 -3.75
C LEU A 159 -6.75 4.38 -4.99
N VAL A 160 -6.44 5.04 -6.12
CA VAL A 160 -7.12 4.77 -7.40
C VAL A 160 -6.85 3.33 -7.84
N MET A 161 -5.57 2.90 -7.87
CA MET A 161 -5.20 1.53 -8.24
C MET A 161 -5.81 0.48 -7.29
N ALA A 162 -5.81 0.76 -5.99
CA ALA A 162 -6.43 -0.08 -4.97
C ALA A 162 -7.94 -0.21 -5.17
N SER A 163 -8.62 0.88 -5.52
CA SER A 163 -10.07 0.85 -5.77
C SER A 163 -10.42 -0.05 -6.96
N ILE A 164 -9.66 0.05 -8.05
CA ILE A 164 -9.82 -0.80 -9.24
C ILE A 164 -9.53 -2.27 -8.89
N SER A 165 -8.46 -2.52 -8.12
CA SER A 165 -8.13 -3.87 -7.65
C SER A 165 -9.21 -4.45 -6.74
N ALA A 166 -9.76 -3.66 -5.82
CA ALA A 166 -10.83 -4.07 -4.92
C ALA A 166 -12.08 -4.43 -5.71
N LEU A 167 -12.49 -3.59 -6.67
CA LEU A 167 -13.63 -3.87 -7.55
C LEU A 167 -13.44 -5.19 -8.31
N SER A 168 -12.28 -5.39 -8.93
CA SER A 168 -11.98 -6.63 -9.67
C SER A 168 -12.03 -7.88 -8.77
N ASN A 169 -11.34 -7.84 -7.63
CA ASN A 169 -11.12 -9.02 -6.81
C ASN A 169 -12.26 -9.34 -5.83
N LEU A 170 -13.03 -8.33 -5.40
CA LEU A 170 -14.12 -8.50 -4.43
C LEU A 170 -15.49 -8.57 -5.09
N VAL A 171 -15.67 -7.99 -6.29
CA VAL A 171 -16.97 -7.96 -6.97
C VAL A 171 -16.95 -8.82 -8.23
N ILE A 172 -16.11 -8.47 -9.20
CA ILE A 172 -16.13 -9.10 -10.53
C ILE A 172 -15.80 -10.59 -10.45
N LYS A 173 -14.69 -10.96 -9.80
CA LYS A 173 -14.27 -12.36 -9.72
C LYS A 173 -15.30 -13.26 -9.01
N PRO A 174 -15.80 -12.93 -7.80
CA PRO A 174 -16.83 -13.74 -7.16
C PRO A 174 -18.12 -13.85 -7.97
N MET A 175 -18.54 -12.78 -8.65
CA MET A 175 -19.72 -12.82 -9.53
C MET A 175 -19.54 -13.81 -10.69
N ILE A 176 -18.37 -13.79 -11.36
CA ILE A 176 -18.07 -14.73 -12.45
C ILE A 176 -18.07 -16.17 -11.93
N VAL A 177 -17.39 -16.43 -10.82
CA VAL A 177 -17.31 -17.78 -10.23
C VAL A 177 -18.70 -18.29 -9.86
N ASN A 178 -19.50 -17.48 -9.16
CA ASN A 178 -20.85 -17.85 -8.74
C ASN A 178 -21.82 -18.01 -9.92
N GLY A 179 -21.66 -17.20 -10.98
CA GLY A 179 -22.45 -17.35 -12.20
C GLY A 179 -22.13 -18.66 -12.93
N LEU A 180 -20.85 -19.01 -13.05
CA LEU A 180 -20.40 -20.25 -13.68
C LEU A 180 -20.83 -21.48 -12.88
N THR A 181 -20.78 -21.44 -11.54
CA THR A 181 -21.26 -22.57 -10.72
C THR A 181 -22.76 -22.77 -10.85
N ARG A 182 -23.55 -21.70 -10.90
CA ARG A 182 -25.01 -21.77 -11.14
C ARG A 182 -25.36 -22.34 -12.51
N LEU A 183 -24.65 -21.95 -13.57
CA LEU A 183 -24.87 -22.51 -14.91
C LEU A 183 -24.52 -24.00 -14.97
N LYS A 184 -23.47 -24.42 -14.27
CA LYS A 184 -23.12 -25.85 -14.16
C LYS A 184 -24.17 -26.64 -13.39
N SER A 185 -24.74 -26.11 -12.30
CA SER A 185 -25.77 -26.81 -11.53
C SER A 185 -27.08 -26.99 -12.31
N VAL A 186 -27.48 -26.02 -13.14
CA VAL A 186 -28.69 -26.12 -13.98
C VAL A 186 -28.56 -27.18 -15.08
N LYS A 187 -27.35 -27.44 -15.59
CA LYS A 187 -27.10 -28.48 -16.61
C LYS A 187 -27.07 -29.91 -16.06
N VAL A 188 -27.07 -30.09 -14.74
CA VAL A 188 -26.88 -31.41 -14.08
C VAL A 188 -28.18 -31.99 -13.51
N THR A 189 -29.29 -31.24 -13.55
CA THR A 189 -30.63 -31.77 -13.21
C THR A 189 -31.28 -32.42 -14.45
N PRO A 190 -31.56 -33.75 -14.44
CA PRO A 190 -32.24 -34.46 -15.53
C PRO A 190 -33.72 -34.11 -15.64
#